data_AF-A0A327NQF4-F1
#
_entry.id   AF-A0A327NQF4-F1
#
_cell.length_a   1.000
_cell.length_b   1.000
_cell.length_c   1.000
_cell.angle_alpha   90.00
_cell.angle_beta   90.00
_cell.angle_gamma   90.00
#
_symmetry.space_group_name_H-M   'P 1'
#
loop_
_entity.id
_entity.type
_entity.pdbx_description
1 polymer ?
#
loop_
_entity_poly.entity_id
_entity_poly.type
_entity_poly.pdbx_seq_one_letter_code
_entity_poly.pdbx_strand_id
1 'polypeptide(L)'
;MHLSRKLYRSFYALISCMAGFILLDGCTTLRNEVDPEQLGLAAPKLVVSGFLCPQDTLLAIKVTRSNTVVGDSISLLQPGITVTNAIVTLSEGDRSVVLPYYKIHPSADSAYSIPAKLLPIIAGRTYKLKVVTANGQVATSTCTIPQPVDPLRIKFDSLPPSRNQPTRYFVLVDWQDPVGQTNAYQVAGIFRYTTSTNIREERYNSLSFDDENRGLFSDVGRDGTEIESGRAFLTQTTTAGNQQTTFYNQYTSASVTVNLLSIDQSYYRYQEAVIRQRRSRGNPFAEPVIIPSNIDGALGCFAGYNNATLTCKLK
;
A
#
# COMPACT_ATOMS: atom_id res chain seq x y z
N MET A 1 -62.66 -36.19 -53.35
CA MET A 1 -62.47 -34.85 -52.73
C MET A 1 -61.97 -34.89 -51.26
N HIS A 2 -61.38 -36.00 -50.79
CA HIS A 2 -60.84 -36.13 -49.41
C HIS A 2 -59.31 -36.24 -49.35
N LEU A 3 -58.63 -36.56 -50.47
CA LEU A 3 -57.18 -36.73 -50.49
C LEU A 3 -56.40 -35.40 -50.54
N SER A 4 -56.92 -34.37 -51.21
CA SER A 4 -56.19 -33.10 -51.38
C SER A 4 -56.12 -32.25 -50.11
N ARG A 5 -57.10 -32.35 -49.20
CA ARG A 5 -57.10 -31.61 -47.93
C ARG A 5 -56.07 -32.14 -46.92
N LYS A 6 -55.72 -33.43 -46.98
CA LYS A 6 -54.68 -34.01 -46.10
C LYS A 6 -53.28 -33.60 -46.53
N LEU A 7 -52.99 -33.59 -47.84
CA LEU A 7 -51.68 -33.13 -48.36
C LEU A 7 -51.40 -31.67 -48.00
N TYR A 8 -52.39 -30.79 -48.16
CA TYR A 8 -52.21 -29.37 -47.83
C TYR A 8 -51.94 -29.14 -46.33
N ARG A 9 -52.62 -29.86 -45.44
CA ARG A 9 -52.36 -29.76 -43.98
C ARG A 9 -50.98 -30.27 -43.59
N SER A 10 -50.52 -31.36 -44.20
CA SER A 10 -49.16 -31.87 -43.99
C SER A 10 -48.09 -30.92 -44.54
N PHE A 11 -48.34 -30.24 -45.66
CA PHE A 11 -47.41 -29.28 -46.25
C PHE A 11 -47.29 -28.00 -45.41
N TYR A 12 -48.39 -27.45 -44.90
CA TYR A 12 -48.36 -26.30 -43.98
C TYR A 12 -47.74 -26.65 -42.62
N ALA A 13 -47.96 -27.87 -42.10
CA ALA A 13 -47.29 -28.33 -40.89
C ALA A 13 -45.76 -28.46 -41.09
N LEU A 14 -45.32 -28.94 -42.26
CA LEU A 14 -43.90 -29.05 -42.58
C LEU A 14 -43.23 -27.66 -42.70
N ILE A 15 -43.90 -26.70 -43.35
CA ILE A 15 -43.40 -25.33 -43.48
C ILE A 15 -43.36 -24.62 -42.11
N SER A 16 -44.37 -24.85 -41.26
CA SER A 16 -44.38 -24.30 -39.89
C SER A 16 -43.28 -24.90 -39.00
N CYS A 17 -42.96 -26.18 -39.16
CA CYS A 17 -41.81 -26.80 -38.47
C CYS A 17 -40.48 -26.28 -39.01
N MET A 18 -40.35 -26.07 -40.32
CA MET A 18 -39.11 -25.58 -40.93
C MET A 18 -38.84 -24.10 -40.60
N ALA A 19 -39.88 -23.28 -40.49
CA ALA A 19 -39.78 -21.89 -40.00
C ALA A 19 -39.45 -21.81 -38.49
N GLY A 20 -39.86 -22.80 -37.69
CA GLY A 20 -39.50 -22.89 -36.27
C GLY A 20 -38.03 -23.26 -36.03
N PHE A 21 -37.42 -24.06 -36.91
CA PHE A 21 -36.00 -24.45 -36.79
C PHE A 21 -35.04 -23.30 -37.16
N ILE A 22 -35.41 -22.42 -38.09
CA ILE A 22 -34.55 -21.29 -38.51
C ILE A 22 -34.46 -20.20 -37.43
N LEU A 23 -35.43 -20.14 -36.49
CA LEU A 23 -35.42 -19.18 -35.38
C LEU A 23 -34.59 -19.61 -34.16
N LEU A 24 -33.99 -20.81 -34.17
CA LEU A 24 -33.19 -21.34 -33.04
C LEU A 24 -31.68 -21.26 -33.25
N ASP A 25 -31.20 -20.85 -34.43
CA ASP A 25 -29.76 -20.77 -34.75
C ASP A 25 -29.11 -19.41 -34.38
N GLY A 26 -29.85 -18.56 -33.63
CA GLY A 26 -29.40 -17.22 -33.22
C GLY A 26 -28.57 -17.16 -31.94
N CYS A 27 -28.29 -18.29 -31.28
CA CYS A 27 -27.43 -18.33 -30.09
C CYS A 27 -25.94 -18.42 -30.48
N THR A 28 -25.45 -17.46 -31.26
CA THR A 28 -23.99 -17.21 -31.27
C THR A 28 -23.65 -16.56 -29.94
N THR A 29 -22.98 -17.30 -29.07
CA THR A 29 -22.44 -16.80 -27.81
C THR A 29 -21.64 -15.52 -28.10
N LEU A 30 -22.05 -14.38 -27.53
CA LEU A 30 -21.30 -13.10 -27.53
C LEU A 30 -19.94 -13.19 -26.80
N ARG A 31 -19.52 -14.39 -26.43
CA ARG A 31 -18.26 -14.70 -25.80
C ARG A 31 -17.30 -15.12 -26.91
N ASN A 32 -16.58 -14.14 -27.46
CA ASN A 32 -15.35 -14.45 -28.18
C ASN A 32 -14.41 -15.06 -27.14
N GLU A 33 -14.18 -16.36 -27.21
CA GLU A 33 -13.09 -17.00 -26.49
C GLU A 33 -11.80 -16.45 -27.09
N VAL A 34 -11.22 -15.47 -26.39
CA VAL A 34 -9.91 -14.94 -26.76
C VAL A 34 -8.90 -16.02 -26.42
N ASP A 35 -8.15 -16.46 -27.42
CA ASP A 35 -7.04 -17.39 -27.26
C ASP A 35 -6.06 -16.82 -26.22
N PRO A 36 -5.80 -17.54 -25.11
CA PRO A 36 -4.88 -17.08 -24.08
C PRO A 36 -3.47 -16.76 -24.61
N GLU A 37 -3.04 -17.39 -25.70
CA GLU A 37 -1.74 -17.13 -26.33
C GLU A 37 -1.72 -15.78 -27.07
N GLN A 38 -2.87 -15.29 -27.51
CA GLN A 38 -3.03 -13.97 -28.16
C GLN A 38 -3.10 -12.81 -27.15
N LEU A 39 -3.20 -13.10 -25.84
CA LEU A 39 -3.24 -12.07 -24.79
C LEU A 39 -1.89 -11.38 -24.54
N GLY A 40 -0.81 -11.76 -25.25
CA GLY A 40 0.49 -11.10 -25.14
C GLY A 40 1.00 -11.07 -23.70
N LEU A 41 0.86 -12.18 -22.97
CA LEU A 41 1.21 -12.26 -21.55
C LEU A 41 2.67 -11.90 -21.35
N ALA A 42 2.91 -10.71 -20.81
CA ALA A 42 4.25 -10.27 -20.45
C ALA A 42 4.85 -11.26 -19.45
N ALA A 43 6.05 -11.75 -19.74
CA ALA A 43 6.76 -12.66 -18.86
C ALA A 43 6.90 -12.04 -17.44
N PRO A 44 6.73 -12.83 -16.36
CA PRO A 44 6.90 -12.35 -14.99
C PRO A 44 8.21 -11.60 -14.78
N LYS A 45 8.10 -10.31 -14.43
CA LYS A 45 9.24 -9.44 -14.17
C LYS A 45 9.74 -9.64 -12.74
N LEU A 46 11.04 -9.47 -12.54
CA LEU A 46 11.64 -9.41 -11.20
C LEU A 46 11.10 -8.16 -10.50
N VAL A 47 10.73 -8.29 -9.23
CA VAL A 47 10.26 -7.19 -8.38
C VAL A 47 11.12 -7.16 -7.13
N VAL A 48 11.68 -6.00 -6.82
CA VAL A 48 12.56 -5.80 -5.68
C VAL A 48 12.02 -4.65 -4.83
N SER A 49 11.94 -4.83 -3.52
CA SER A 49 11.54 -3.75 -2.61
C SER A 49 12.40 -3.72 -1.35
N GLY A 50 12.84 -2.53 -0.96
CA GLY A 50 13.63 -2.31 0.24
C GLY A 50 13.58 -0.87 0.69
N PHE A 51 13.49 -0.66 2.00
CA PHE A 51 13.44 0.67 2.59
C PHE A 51 14.44 0.73 3.74
N LEU A 52 15.40 1.65 3.66
CA LEU A 52 16.49 1.76 4.63
C LEU A 52 16.25 2.93 5.58
N CYS A 53 16.41 2.68 6.88
CA CYS A 53 16.25 3.68 7.93
C CYS A 53 17.36 3.56 9.00
N PRO A 54 17.95 4.68 9.46
CA PRO A 54 18.96 4.66 10.53
C PRO A 54 18.51 3.98 11.82
N GLN A 55 17.21 4.03 12.13
CA GLN A 55 16.63 3.45 13.34
C GLN A 55 16.34 1.94 13.22
N ASP A 56 16.52 1.33 12.04
CA ASP A 56 16.26 -0.10 11.84
C ASP A 56 17.33 -0.96 12.53
N THR A 57 16.88 -2.06 13.15
CA THR A 57 17.78 -3.08 13.72
C THR A 57 18.14 -4.16 12.70
N LEU A 58 17.34 -4.28 11.63
CA LEU A 58 17.45 -5.29 10.59
C LEU A 58 17.28 -4.62 9.22
N LEU A 59 18.22 -4.82 8.31
CA LEU A 59 18.07 -4.42 6.91
C LEU A 59 17.36 -5.55 6.18
N ALA A 60 16.34 -5.24 5.38
CA ALA A 60 15.58 -6.24 4.66
C ALA A 60 15.30 -5.82 3.22
N ILE A 61 15.50 -6.76 2.29
CA ILE A 61 15.19 -6.63 0.87
C ILE A 61 14.29 -7.80 0.49
N LYS A 62 13.12 -7.48 -0.07
CA LYS A 62 12.19 -8.48 -0.60
C LYS A 62 12.38 -8.60 -2.11
N VAL A 63 12.47 -9.84 -2.59
CA VAL A 63 12.67 -10.16 -4.00
C VAL A 63 11.60 -11.16 -4.43
N THR A 64 10.78 -10.79 -5.40
CA THR A 64 9.65 -11.58 -5.90
C THR A 64 9.55 -11.51 -7.42
N ARG A 65 8.59 -12.25 -8.00
CA ARG A 65 8.14 -12.12 -9.38
C ARG A 65 6.76 -11.50 -9.43
N SER A 66 6.51 -10.63 -10.42
CA SER A 66 5.16 -10.12 -10.68
C SER A 66 4.23 -11.25 -11.13
N ASN A 67 2.97 -11.22 -10.69
CA ASN A 67 1.94 -12.13 -11.23
C ASN A 67 1.45 -11.63 -12.59
N THR A 68 1.04 -12.53 -13.47
CA THR A 68 0.36 -12.19 -14.73
C THR A 68 -1.09 -11.79 -14.44
N VAL A 69 -1.61 -10.80 -15.18
CA VAL A 69 -2.98 -10.30 -15.00
C VAL A 69 -3.90 -11.07 -15.95
N VAL A 70 -4.41 -12.23 -15.52
CA VAL A 70 -5.48 -12.95 -16.26
C VAL A 70 -6.48 -13.53 -15.27
N GLY A 71 -7.77 -13.19 -15.47
CA GLY A 71 -8.90 -13.83 -14.82
C GLY A 71 -9.24 -13.33 -13.42
N ASP A 72 -10.53 -13.33 -13.09
CA ASP A 72 -11.13 -12.79 -11.88
C ASP A 72 -10.44 -13.22 -10.59
N SER A 73 -9.52 -12.40 -10.10
CA SER A 73 -9.22 -12.13 -8.69
C SER A 73 -7.84 -11.49 -8.59
N ILE A 74 -7.75 -10.19 -8.90
CA ILE A 74 -6.62 -9.35 -8.47
C ILE A 74 -6.72 -9.20 -6.95
N SER A 75 -6.30 -10.25 -6.25
CA SER A 75 -5.97 -10.17 -4.85
C SER A 75 -4.54 -9.67 -4.79
N LEU A 76 -4.36 -8.36 -4.57
CA LEU A 76 -3.07 -7.73 -4.22
C LEU A 76 -2.40 -8.35 -2.97
N LEU A 77 -3.09 -9.31 -2.34
CA LEU A 77 -2.61 -10.15 -1.24
C LEU A 77 -1.88 -11.41 -1.70
N GLN A 78 -1.93 -11.80 -2.98
CA GLN A 78 -1.04 -12.86 -3.46
C GLN A 78 0.37 -12.27 -3.49
N PRO A 79 1.27 -12.68 -2.57
CA PRO A 79 2.65 -12.26 -2.65
C PRO A 79 3.15 -12.72 -4.00
N GLY A 80 3.80 -11.84 -4.77
CA GLY A 80 4.54 -12.27 -5.95
C GLY A 80 5.44 -13.46 -5.58
N ILE A 81 5.67 -14.37 -6.51
CA ILE A 81 6.41 -15.61 -6.21
C ILE A 81 7.80 -15.23 -5.67
N THR A 82 8.08 -15.58 -4.41
CA THR A 82 9.34 -15.22 -3.75
C THR A 82 10.51 -15.86 -4.48
N VAL A 83 11.53 -15.06 -4.78
CA VAL A 83 12.80 -15.55 -5.31
C VAL A 83 13.72 -15.80 -4.13
N THR A 84 14.12 -17.06 -3.93
CA THR A 84 14.89 -17.50 -2.74
C THR A 84 16.36 -17.78 -3.02
N ASN A 85 16.74 -17.81 -4.30
CA ASN A 85 18.09 -18.15 -4.79
C ASN A 85 18.75 -16.98 -5.55
N ALA A 86 18.56 -15.75 -5.07
CA ALA A 86 19.31 -14.57 -5.49
C ALA A 86 20.46 -14.26 -4.53
N ILE A 87 21.49 -13.61 -5.05
CA ILE A 87 22.55 -12.94 -4.29
C ILE A 87 22.13 -11.47 -4.15
N VAL A 88 21.84 -11.05 -2.92
CA VAL A 88 21.43 -9.67 -2.61
C VAL A 88 22.56 -8.97 -1.86
N THR A 89 23.01 -7.85 -2.40
CA THR A 89 24.13 -7.06 -1.87
C THR A 89 23.69 -5.63 -1.59
N LEU A 90 24.03 -5.12 -0.41
CA LEU A 90 23.95 -3.70 -0.07
C LEU A 90 25.36 -3.13 0.11
N SER A 91 25.61 -1.93 -0.40
CA SER A 91 26.91 -1.27 -0.26
C SER A 91 26.81 0.25 -0.06
N GLU A 92 27.85 0.80 0.58
CA GLU A 92 28.10 2.23 0.74
C GLU A 92 29.61 2.47 0.65
N GLY A 93 30.05 3.23 -0.35
CA GLY A 93 31.47 3.34 -0.68
C GLY A 93 32.11 1.97 -0.91
N ASP A 94 33.21 1.70 -0.20
CA ASP A 94 33.95 0.42 -0.24
C ASP A 94 33.37 -0.66 0.69
N ARG A 95 32.37 -0.32 1.53
CA ARG A 95 31.74 -1.27 2.45
C ARG A 95 30.60 -1.98 1.74
N SER A 96 30.52 -3.30 1.89
CA SER A 96 29.51 -4.13 1.26
C SER A 96 29.12 -5.30 2.15
N VAL A 97 27.85 -5.67 2.15
CA VAL A 97 27.33 -6.85 2.83
C VAL A 97 26.41 -7.63 1.90
N VAL A 98 26.46 -8.96 2.00
CA VAL A 98 25.54 -9.86 1.31
C VAL A 98 24.47 -10.30 2.30
N LEU A 99 23.21 -10.13 1.93
CA LEU A 99 22.07 -10.46 2.78
C LEU A 99 21.72 -11.93 2.56
N PRO A 100 21.76 -12.79 3.59
CA PRO A 100 21.22 -14.15 3.50
C PRO A 100 19.69 -14.14 3.42
N TYR A 101 19.12 -15.16 2.78
CA TYR A 101 17.67 -15.36 2.72
C TYR A 101 17.17 -16.01 4.00
N TYR A 102 16.19 -15.39 4.66
CA TYR A 102 15.50 -15.95 5.82
C TYR A 102 14.03 -16.19 5.54
N LYS A 103 13.60 -17.43 5.80
CA LYS A 103 12.19 -17.83 5.70
C LYS A 103 11.51 -17.66 7.05
N ILE A 104 10.58 -16.71 7.14
CA ILE A 104 9.73 -16.56 8.32
C ILE A 104 8.49 -17.42 8.09
N HIS A 105 8.39 -18.56 8.78
CA HIS A 105 7.18 -19.39 8.76
C HIS A 105 6.20 -18.92 9.85
N PRO A 106 4.88 -18.84 9.58
CA PRO A 106 4.19 -19.24 8.35
C PRO A 106 3.84 -18.08 7.37
N SER A 107 4.46 -16.89 7.45
CA SER A 107 3.99 -15.68 6.76
C SER A 107 4.70 -15.30 5.44
N ALA A 108 4.08 -14.36 4.72
CA ALA A 108 4.57 -13.71 3.49
C ALA A 108 5.77 -12.75 3.70
N ASP A 109 6.44 -12.83 4.86
CA ASP A 109 7.51 -11.94 5.31
C ASP A 109 8.91 -12.52 5.08
N SER A 110 9.02 -13.55 4.22
CA SER A 110 10.32 -14.05 3.82
C SER A 110 11.07 -13.00 2.99
N ALA A 111 12.30 -12.70 3.40
CA ALA A 111 13.12 -11.65 2.83
C ALA A 111 14.61 -12.00 2.94
N TYR A 112 15.42 -11.32 2.13
CA TYR A 112 16.86 -11.25 2.36
C TYR A 112 17.10 -10.23 3.46
N SER A 113 17.75 -10.62 4.56
CA SER A 113 17.96 -9.70 5.67
C SER A 113 19.27 -9.90 6.40
N ILE A 114 19.73 -8.84 7.06
CA ILE A 114 20.97 -8.85 7.84
C ILE A 114 20.88 -7.82 8.98
N PRO A 115 21.50 -8.07 10.15
CA PRO A 115 21.55 -7.07 11.21
C PRO A 115 22.14 -5.73 10.74
N ALA A 116 21.47 -4.62 11.01
CA ALA A 116 21.89 -3.29 10.57
C ALA A 116 23.28 -2.89 11.08
N LYS A 117 23.72 -3.45 12.22
CA LYS A 117 25.10 -3.26 12.73
C LYS A 117 26.21 -3.67 11.76
N LEU A 118 25.91 -4.55 10.78
CA LEU A 118 26.90 -4.99 9.78
C LEU A 118 27.04 -3.99 8.62
N LEU A 119 26.03 -3.16 8.37
CA LEU A 119 26.11 -2.01 7.47
C LEU A 119 25.23 -0.87 8.03
N PRO A 120 25.75 -0.07 8.98
CA PRO A 120 24.97 0.98 9.62
C PRO A 120 24.44 2.00 8.60
N ILE A 121 23.15 2.31 8.71
CA ILE A 121 22.46 3.30 7.87
C ILE A 121 22.62 4.68 8.50
N ILE A 122 23.14 5.64 7.74
CA ILE A 122 23.49 6.98 8.23
C ILE A 122 22.82 8.03 7.34
N ALA A 123 22.23 9.05 7.98
CA ALA A 123 21.61 10.18 7.28
C ALA A 123 22.60 10.90 6.35
N GLY A 124 22.12 11.31 5.18
CA GLY A 124 22.90 11.98 4.13
C GLY A 124 23.76 11.05 3.28
N ARG A 125 23.86 9.75 3.61
CA ARG A 125 24.64 8.79 2.82
C ARG A 125 23.80 8.11 1.75
N THR A 126 24.47 7.73 0.65
CA THR A 126 23.88 6.98 -0.46
C THR A 126 24.27 5.50 -0.39
N TYR A 127 23.26 4.64 -0.50
CA TYR A 127 23.41 3.19 -0.49
C TYR A 127 23.05 2.62 -1.85
N LYS A 128 23.76 1.55 -2.26
CA LYS A 128 23.52 0.84 -3.51
C LYS A 128 22.99 -0.55 -3.21
N LEU A 129 22.01 -0.97 -3.99
CA LEU A 129 21.44 -2.31 -4.01
C LEU A 129 21.86 -3.01 -5.30
N LYS A 130 22.29 -4.27 -5.18
CA LYS A 130 22.50 -5.18 -6.31
C LYS A 130 21.86 -6.52 -6.01
N VAL A 131 21.04 -7.02 -6.92
CA VAL A 131 20.42 -8.33 -6.88
C VAL A 131 20.85 -9.11 -8.12
N VAL A 132 21.34 -10.33 -7.94
CA VAL A 132 21.67 -11.25 -9.03
C VAL A 132 20.93 -12.56 -8.79
N THR A 133 20.02 -12.92 -9.67
CA THR A 133 19.25 -14.17 -9.57
C THR A 133 20.05 -15.36 -10.12
N ALA A 134 19.68 -16.59 -9.75
CA ALA A 134 20.33 -17.81 -10.26
C ALA A 134 20.28 -17.96 -11.79
N ASN A 135 19.29 -17.37 -12.46
CA ASN A 135 19.18 -17.36 -13.92
C ASN A 135 19.91 -16.16 -14.58
N GLY A 136 20.74 -15.42 -13.83
CA GLY A 136 21.59 -14.37 -14.36
C GLY A 136 20.93 -12.99 -14.55
N GLN A 137 19.68 -12.79 -14.13
CA GLN A 137 19.08 -11.46 -14.16
C GLN A 137 19.71 -10.59 -13.07
N VAL A 138 20.02 -9.34 -13.45
CA VAL A 138 20.65 -8.37 -12.58
C VAL A 138 19.69 -7.21 -12.37
N ALA A 139 19.53 -6.79 -11.12
CA ALA A 139 18.81 -5.59 -10.77
C ALA A 139 19.66 -4.69 -9.87
N THR A 140 19.65 -3.38 -10.13
CA THR A 140 20.43 -2.40 -9.36
C THR A 140 19.60 -1.18 -9.03
N SER A 141 19.87 -0.57 -7.87
CA SER A 141 19.23 0.68 -7.47
C SER A 141 20.11 1.43 -6.50
N THR A 142 19.84 2.71 -6.31
CA THR A 142 20.47 3.54 -5.27
C THR A 142 19.44 4.33 -4.50
N CYS A 143 19.68 4.61 -3.24
CA CYS A 143 18.88 5.55 -2.45
C CYS A 143 19.76 6.38 -1.53
N THR A 144 19.30 7.58 -1.19
CA THR A 144 19.98 8.48 -0.25
C THR A 144 19.10 8.65 0.98
N ILE A 145 19.69 8.51 2.16
CA ILE A 145 18.95 8.64 3.42
C ILE A 145 18.75 10.12 3.72
N PRO A 146 17.50 10.62 3.83
CA PRO A 146 17.26 12.02 4.15
C PRO A 146 17.70 12.37 5.59
N GLN A 147 17.95 13.66 5.82
CA GLN A 147 18.09 14.17 7.18
C GLN A 147 16.73 14.08 7.91
N PRO A 148 16.71 13.80 9.22
CA PRO A 148 15.46 13.77 9.96
C PRO A 148 14.94 15.20 10.15
N VAL A 149 13.62 15.35 10.12
CA VAL A 149 12.92 16.56 10.55
C VAL A 149 12.12 16.24 11.79
N ASP A 150 12.32 17.03 12.84
CA ASP A 150 11.61 16.83 14.09
C ASP A 150 10.17 17.37 14.01
N PRO A 151 9.16 16.59 14.43
CA PRO A 151 7.81 17.12 14.62
C PRO A 151 7.81 18.15 15.75
N LEU A 152 7.18 19.30 15.52
CA LEU A 152 7.17 20.43 16.46
C LEU A 152 6.09 20.27 17.53
N ARG A 153 4.86 19.93 17.09
CA ARG A 153 3.70 19.90 17.98
C ARG A 153 2.65 18.90 17.51
N ILE A 154 1.94 18.36 18.49
CA ILE A 154 0.75 17.51 18.30
C ILE A 154 -0.45 18.34 18.75
N LYS A 155 -1.38 18.60 17.85
CA LYS A 155 -2.65 19.27 18.14
C LYS A 155 -3.74 18.22 18.32
N PHE A 156 -4.57 18.39 19.34
CA PHE A 156 -5.75 17.58 19.58
C PHE A 156 -6.99 18.39 19.18
N ASP A 157 -7.77 17.85 18.25
CA ASP A 157 -8.95 18.52 17.70
C ASP A 157 -10.19 17.63 17.83
N SER A 158 -11.38 18.22 17.75
CA SER A 158 -12.64 17.50 17.78
C SER A 158 -13.68 18.07 16.83
N LEU A 159 -14.43 17.19 16.18
CA LEU A 159 -15.64 17.56 15.47
C LEU A 159 -16.86 17.29 16.36
N PRO A 160 -17.73 18.30 16.58
CA PRO A 160 -18.92 18.15 17.42
C PRO A 160 -19.89 17.11 16.84
N PRO A 161 -20.79 16.55 17.67
CA PRO A 161 -21.72 15.53 17.21
C PRO A 161 -22.68 16.10 16.15
N SER A 162 -23.11 15.24 15.22
CA SER A 162 -24.20 15.54 14.30
C SER A 162 -25.36 14.56 14.52
N ARG A 163 -26.50 14.78 13.84
CA ARG A 163 -27.77 14.07 14.06
C ARG A 163 -27.64 12.53 14.19
N ASN A 164 -26.66 11.93 13.51
CA ASN A 164 -26.41 10.48 13.52
C ASN A 164 -24.95 10.10 13.84
N GLN A 165 -24.11 11.03 14.32
CA GLN A 165 -22.69 10.76 14.57
C GLN A 165 -22.25 11.36 15.90
N PRO A 166 -21.64 10.56 16.80
CA PRO A 166 -21.05 11.08 18.03
C PRO A 166 -19.86 11.99 17.73
N THR A 167 -19.41 12.75 18.73
CA THR A 167 -18.19 13.56 18.66
C THR A 167 -17.01 12.70 18.20
N ARG A 168 -16.20 13.26 17.29
CA ARG A 168 -15.01 12.60 16.74
C ARG A 168 -13.77 13.36 17.17
N TYR A 169 -12.71 12.63 17.48
CA TYR A 169 -11.44 13.22 17.92
C TYR A 169 -10.33 12.92 16.93
N PHE A 170 -9.48 13.93 16.74
CA PHE A 170 -8.44 13.94 15.74
C PHE A 170 -7.12 14.42 16.33
N VAL A 171 -6.05 14.04 15.65
CA VAL A 171 -4.71 14.56 15.87
C VAL A 171 -4.19 15.18 14.59
N LEU A 172 -3.55 16.33 14.73
CA LEU A 172 -2.76 16.96 13.69
C LEU A 172 -1.33 17.14 14.20
N VAL A 173 -0.39 17.21 13.27
CA VAL A 173 1.03 17.32 13.56
C VAL A 173 1.58 18.45 12.73
N ASP A 174 2.35 19.34 13.35
CA ASP A 174 3.10 20.36 12.63
C ASP A 174 4.60 20.06 12.66
N TRP A 175 5.29 20.44 11.59
CA TRP A 175 6.75 20.43 11.52
C TRP A 175 7.28 21.58 10.67
N GLN A 176 8.54 21.94 10.87
CA GLN A 176 9.22 22.95 10.08
C GLN A 176 9.94 22.29 8.91
N ASP A 177 9.60 22.68 7.68
CA ASP A 177 10.33 22.26 6.48
C ASP A 177 11.70 22.97 6.38
N PRO A 178 12.80 22.25 6.14
CA PRO A 178 14.12 22.84 5.90
C PRO A 178 14.22 23.58 4.55
N VAL A 179 14.61 24.85 4.60
CA VAL A 179 14.75 25.74 3.43
C VAL A 179 15.74 25.18 2.38
N GLY A 180 15.37 25.29 1.11
CA GLY A 180 16.24 25.08 -0.04
C GLY A 180 16.50 23.61 -0.36
N GLN A 181 15.66 22.71 0.15
CA GLN A 181 15.71 21.27 -0.13
C GLN A 181 14.39 20.86 -0.78
N THR A 182 14.38 19.71 -1.47
CA THR A 182 13.12 19.10 -1.92
C THR A 182 12.81 17.95 -0.99
N ASN A 183 11.86 18.16 -0.11
CA ASN A 183 11.50 17.27 0.97
C ASN A 183 10.14 16.62 0.74
N ALA A 184 10.06 15.37 1.16
CA ALA A 184 8.81 14.65 1.27
C ALA A 184 8.72 14.00 2.65
N TYR A 185 7.50 13.83 3.10
CA TYR A 185 7.20 13.36 4.45
C TYR A 185 6.13 12.29 4.44
N GLN A 186 6.22 11.36 5.39
CA GLN A 186 5.10 10.52 5.77
C GLN A 186 4.86 10.64 7.27
N VAL A 187 3.63 10.97 7.65
CA VAL A 187 3.20 10.99 9.04
C VAL A 187 2.52 9.66 9.34
N ALA A 188 3.01 9.01 10.39
CA ALA A 188 2.41 7.81 10.96
C ALA A 188 2.35 7.96 12.47
N GLY A 189 1.71 7.02 13.16
CA GLY A 189 1.71 7.06 14.61
C GLY A 189 0.86 5.99 15.24
N ILE A 190 0.90 5.97 16.57
CA ILE A 190 0.16 5.04 17.39
C ILE A 190 -0.51 5.81 18.52
N PHE A 191 -1.78 5.56 18.71
CA PHE A 191 -2.54 5.96 19.88
C PHE A 191 -2.54 4.81 20.89
N ARG A 192 -2.05 5.06 22.11
CA ARG A 192 -1.99 4.09 23.22
C ARG A 192 -2.91 4.53 24.35
N TYR A 193 -3.67 3.60 24.91
CA TYR A 193 -4.61 3.91 25.97
C TYR A 193 -4.91 2.71 26.88
N THR A 194 -5.39 3.02 28.07
CA THR A 194 -6.05 2.06 28.98
C THR A 194 -7.47 2.55 29.26
N THR A 195 -8.39 1.64 29.59
CA THR A 195 -9.79 2.00 29.91
C THR A 195 -10.06 1.80 31.40
N SER A 196 -11.18 2.34 31.89
CA SER A 196 -11.61 2.14 33.28
C SER A 196 -11.89 0.66 33.61
N THR A 197 -12.31 -0.12 32.62
CA THR A 197 -12.58 -1.56 32.74
C THR A 197 -11.33 -2.42 32.60
N ASN A 198 -10.26 -1.90 32.00
CA ASN A 198 -9.04 -2.66 31.75
C ASN A 198 -7.80 -1.74 31.89
N ILE A 199 -7.42 -1.49 33.14
CA ILE A 199 -6.34 -0.56 33.50
C ILE A 199 -4.95 -1.20 33.33
N ARG A 200 -4.87 -2.54 33.34
CA ARG A 200 -3.60 -3.29 33.30
C ARG A 200 -3.17 -3.70 31.89
N GLU A 201 -4.08 -3.64 30.92
CA GLU A 201 -3.81 -4.00 29.52
C GLU A 201 -3.81 -2.74 28.65
N GLU A 202 -2.63 -2.31 28.22
CA GLU A 202 -2.50 -1.21 27.26
C GLU A 202 -2.97 -1.67 25.88
N ARG A 203 -3.90 -0.90 25.30
CA ARG A 203 -4.35 -1.08 23.93
C ARG A 203 -3.73 -0.03 23.04
N TYR A 204 -3.62 -0.35 21.76
CA TYR A 204 -3.11 0.60 20.77
C TYR A 204 -3.85 0.51 19.44
N ASN A 205 -3.95 1.65 18.76
CA ASN A 205 -4.45 1.76 17.39
C ASN A 205 -3.45 2.56 16.56
N SER A 206 -3.20 2.16 15.32
CA SER A 206 -2.46 3.01 14.37
C SER A 206 -3.28 4.24 14.01
N LEU A 207 -2.61 5.38 13.85
CA LEU A 207 -3.22 6.59 13.35
C LEU A 207 -3.67 6.39 11.89
N SER A 208 -4.93 6.74 11.61
CA SER A 208 -5.51 6.66 10.27
C SER A 208 -5.83 8.05 9.77
N PHE A 209 -5.13 8.49 8.73
CA PHE A 209 -5.26 9.83 8.16
C PHE A 209 -6.44 9.90 7.18
N ASP A 210 -7.26 10.94 7.32
CA ASP A 210 -8.44 11.19 6.48
C ASP A 210 -8.14 12.00 5.21
N ASP A 211 -6.89 12.43 5.02
CA ASP A 211 -6.45 13.09 3.79
C ASP A 211 -6.32 12.11 2.61
N GLU A 212 -6.29 12.68 1.42
CA GLU A 212 -6.29 11.94 0.15
C GLU A 212 -5.05 11.05 -0.04
N ASN A 213 -3.92 11.46 0.56
CA ASN A 213 -2.60 10.87 0.45
C ASN A 213 -2.25 10.03 1.68
N ARG A 214 -3.21 9.79 2.60
CA ARG A 214 -3.07 8.93 3.77
C ARG A 214 -1.83 9.25 4.62
N GLY A 215 -1.61 10.53 4.88
CA GLY A 215 -0.48 11.00 5.67
C GLY A 215 0.83 11.15 4.88
N LEU A 216 0.78 11.14 3.56
CA LEU A 216 1.93 11.41 2.69
C LEU A 216 1.91 12.86 2.20
N PHE A 217 3.01 13.59 2.37
CA PHE A 217 3.14 15.03 2.09
C PHE A 217 4.40 15.32 1.27
N SER A 218 4.35 16.37 0.47
CA SER A 218 5.54 16.98 -0.15
C SER A 218 5.57 18.47 0.18
N ASP A 219 6.77 19.05 0.12
CA ASP A 219 7.03 20.46 0.33
C ASP A 219 6.77 21.34 -0.90
N VAL A 220 6.20 20.79 -1.99
CA VAL A 220 6.02 21.51 -3.25
C VAL A 220 5.17 22.77 -3.01
N GLY A 221 5.79 23.93 -3.27
CA GLY A 221 5.18 25.25 -3.05
C GLY A 221 5.13 25.69 -1.58
N ARG A 222 5.85 25.01 -0.69
CA ARG A 222 5.90 25.22 0.76
C ARG A 222 7.32 25.15 1.36
N ASP A 223 8.36 25.26 0.52
CA ASP A 223 9.76 25.26 0.93
C ASP A 223 10.02 26.27 2.06
N GLY A 224 10.62 25.80 3.15
CA GLY A 224 10.98 26.62 4.30
C GLY A 224 9.81 27.04 5.20
N THR A 225 8.60 26.53 4.97
CA THR A 225 7.41 26.89 5.74
C THR A 225 7.05 25.83 6.79
N GLU A 226 6.23 26.21 7.77
CA GLU A 226 5.63 25.24 8.67
C GLU A 226 4.52 24.47 7.93
N ILE A 227 4.57 23.14 8.00
CA ILE A 227 3.60 22.24 7.37
C ILE A 227 2.76 21.59 8.47
N GLU A 228 1.44 21.61 8.31
CA GLU A 228 0.47 20.89 9.14
C GLU A 228 0.01 19.63 8.39
N SER A 229 -0.08 18.50 9.10
CA SER A 229 -0.61 17.25 8.54
C SER A 229 -2.11 17.31 8.29
N GLY A 230 -2.62 16.42 7.44
CA GLY A 230 -4.01 15.99 7.48
C GLY A 230 -4.42 15.43 8.85
N ARG A 231 -5.73 15.26 9.09
CA ARG A 231 -6.23 14.81 10.39
C ARG A 231 -6.11 13.29 10.52
N ALA A 232 -5.53 12.84 11.62
CA ALA A 232 -5.53 11.44 12.01
C ALA A 232 -6.69 11.15 12.97
N PHE A 233 -7.51 10.16 12.64
CA PHE A 233 -8.62 9.73 13.47
C PHE A 233 -8.15 8.91 14.69
N LEU A 234 -8.61 9.26 15.89
CA LEU A 234 -8.31 8.51 17.12
C LEU A 234 -9.44 7.55 17.51
N THR A 235 -10.64 8.10 17.73
CA THR A 235 -11.83 7.33 18.10
C THR A 235 -13.08 8.20 18.00
N GLN A 236 -14.23 7.52 17.99
CA GLN A 236 -15.53 8.14 18.26
C GLN A 236 -15.79 8.09 19.76
N THR A 237 -16.54 9.06 20.28
CA THR A 237 -17.20 8.89 21.58
C THR A 237 -18.07 7.62 21.55
N THR A 238 -17.91 6.76 22.54
CA THR A 238 -18.69 5.52 22.66
C THR A 238 -19.94 5.70 23.51
N THR A 239 -21.00 5.00 23.15
CA THR A 239 -22.24 4.92 23.93
C THR A 239 -22.21 3.64 24.76
N ALA A 240 -22.21 3.77 26.08
CA ALA A 240 -22.44 2.65 26.99
C ALA A 240 -23.79 2.88 27.69
N GLY A 241 -24.76 2.00 27.45
CA GLY A 241 -26.06 2.03 28.16
C GLY A 241 -26.81 3.36 28.08
N ASN A 242 -27.11 3.86 26.88
CA ASN A 242 -27.76 5.16 26.63
C ASN A 242 -27.01 6.41 27.13
N GLN A 243 -25.80 6.28 27.69
CA GLN A 243 -24.97 7.41 28.09
C GLN A 243 -23.77 7.60 27.17
N GLN A 244 -23.62 8.84 26.70
CA GLN A 244 -22.52 9.27 25.85
C GLN A 244 -21.27 9.53 26.71
N THR A 245 -20.16 8.83 26.45
CA THR A 245 -18.90 9.02 27.20
C THR A 245 -17.96 9.99 26.48
N THR A 246 -17.59 11.10 27.15
CA THR A 246 -16.59 12.05 26.61
C THR A 246 -15.22 11.38 26.44
N PHE A 247 -14.33 11.95 25.61
CA PHE A 247 -13.01 11.36 25.35
C PHE A 247 -12.22 11.06 26.62
N TYR A 248 -12.17 12.01 27.56
CA TYR A 248 -11.39 11.79 28.78
C TYR A 248 -12.03 10.74 29.68
N ASN A 249 -13.35 10.61 29.74
CA ASN A 249 -14.01 9.66 30.63
C ASN A 249 -13.90 8.20 30.15
N GLN A 250 -13.63 7.98 28.86
CA GLN A 250 -13.50 6.63 28.31
C GLN A 250 -12.12 6.00 28.61
N TYR A 251 -11.12 6.82 28.95
CA TYR A 251 -9.75 6.38 29.17
C TYR A 251 -9.25 6.64 30.59
N THR A 252 -8.42 5.75 31.10
CA THR A 252 -7.67 5.94 32.34
C THR A 252 -6.33 6.60 32.04
N SER A 253 -5.66 6.19 30.96
CA SER A 253 -4.51 6.86 30.36
C SER A 253 -4.69 6.93 28.85
N ALA A 254 -4.18 8.00 28.23
CA ALA A 254 -4.23 8.17 26.79
C ALA A 254 -3.00 8.94 26.31
N SER A 255 -2.26 8.38 25.33
CA SER A 255 -1.11 9.04 24.73
C SER A 255 -1.03 8.77 23.23
N VAL A 256 -0.49 9.73 22.49
CA VAL A 256 -0.27 9.62 21.05
C VAL A 256 1.22 9.75 20.80
N THR A 257 1.80 8.78 20.12
CA THR A 257 3.16 8.84 19.58
C THR A 257 3.07 9.01 18.07
N VAL A 258 3.55 10.14 17.58
CA VAL A 258 3.69 10.45 16.16
C VAL A 258 5.10 10.06 15.69
N ASN A 259 5.16 9.53 14.48
CA ASN A 259 6.37 9.27 13.72
C ASN A 259 6.31 10.17 12.47
N LEU A 260 7.22 11.13 12.38
CA LEU A 260 7.42 11.94 11.19
C LEU A 260 8.60 11.35 10.42
N LEU A 261 8.27 10.72 9.30
CA LEU A 261 9.27 10.13 8.41
C LEU A 261 9.66 11.18 7.39
N SER A 262 10.94 11.58 7.38
CA SER A 262 11.55 12.25 6.23
C SER A 262 11.87 11.17 5.20
N ILE A 263 11.37 11.29 3.98
CA ILE A 263 11.40 10.20 2.98
C ILE A 263 12.08 10.66 1.68
N ASP A 264 12.79 9.74 1.03
CA ASP A 264 13.33 9.94 -0.32
C ASP A 264 12.19 10.16 -1.34
N GLN A 265 12.45 10.94 -2.39
CA GLN A 265 11.50 11.17 -3.47
C GLN A 265 11.08 9.88 -4.20
N SER A 266 11.97 8.89 -4.29
CA SER A 266 11.60 7.56 -4.82
C SER A 266 10.58 6.86 -3.93
N TYR A 267 10.71 7.01 -2.61
CA TYR A 267 9.75 6.52 -1.63
C TYR A 267 8.39 7.20 -1.82
N TYR A 268 8.38 8.54 -1.86
CA TYR A 268 7.16 9.34 -1.99
C TYR A 268 6.37 8.92 -3.23
N ARG A 269 7.00 8.95 -4.41
CA ARG A 269 6.34 8.62 -5.69
C ARG A 269 5.79 7.19 -5.71
N TYR A 270 6.55 6.25 -5.14
CA TYR A 270 6.11 4.87 -5.06
C TYR A 270 4.88 4.72 -4.14
N GLN A 271 4.91 5.27 -2.93
CA GLN A 271 3.79 5.18 -2.00
C GLN A 271 2.55 5.91 -2.52
N GLU A 272 2.73 7.10 -3.10
CA GLU A 272 1.64 7.85 -3.71
C GLU A 272 0.92 7.02 -4.78
N ALA A 273 1.67 6.39 -5.69
CA ALA A 273 1.09 5.53 -6.72
C ALA A 273 0.39 4.30 -6.13
N VAL A 274 0.95 3.66 -5.10
CA VAL A 274 0.32 2.54 -4.39
C VAL A 274 -1.00 2.97 -3.73
N ILE A 275 -1.03 4.16 -3.11
CA ILE A 275 -2.24 4.71 -2.49
C ILE A 275 -3.31 4.99 -3.56
N ARG A 276 -2.94 5.64 -4.67
CA ARG A 276 -3.85 5.92 -5.79
C ARG A 276 -4.42 4.63 -6.41
N GLN A 277 -3.57 3.62 -6.60
CA GLN A 277 -4.01 2.32 -7.12
C GLN A 277 -5.02 1.64 -6.18
N ARG A 278 -4.75 1.65 -4.86
CA ARG A 278 -5.68 1.09 -3.85
C ARG A 278 -7.02 1.81 -3.84
N ARG A 279 -7.03 3.14 -4.01
CA ARG A 279 -8.27 3.93 -4.06
C ARG A 279 -9.09 3.68 -5.33
N SER A 280 -8.42 3.39 -6.44
CA SER A 280 -9.07 3.10 -7.73
C SER A 280 -9.55 1.64 -7.85
N ARG A 281 -9.22 0.79 -6.87
CA ARG A 281 -9.54 -0.63 -6.87
C ARG A 281 -11.06 -0.86 -6.92
N GLY A 282 -11.50 -1.73 -7.82
CA GLY A 282 -12.91 -2.11 -7.96
C GLY A 282 -13.72 -1.14 -8.82
N ASN A 283 -13.12 -0.06 -9.33
CA ASN A 283 -13.74 0.78 -10.35
C ASN A 283 -13.35 0.27 -11.75
N PRO A 284 -14.28 -0.32 -12.53
CA PRO A 284 -13.98 -0.86 -13.86
C PRO A 284 -13.69 0.21 -14.91
N PHE A 285 -13.92 1.49 -14.59
CA PHE A 285 -13.65 2.63 -15.47
C PHE A 285 -12.45 3.47 -15.03
N ALA A 286 -11.79 3.10 -13.92
CA ALA A 286 -10.60 3.81 -13.49
C ALA A 286 -9.40 3.44 -14.39
N GLU A 287 -8.65 4.45 -14.80
CA GLU A 287 -7.41 4.24 -15.54
C GLU A 287 -6.39 3.46 -14.67
N PRO A 288 -5.62 2.53 -15.27
CA PRO A 288 -4.56 1.84 -14.55
C PRO A 288 -3.52 2.80 -13.98
N VAL A 289 -3.27 2.73 -12.68
CA VAL A 289 -2.21 3.51 -12.04
C VAL A 289 -0.87 2.80 -12.26
N ILE A 290 0.04 3.45 -13.00
CA ILE A 290 1.41 2.98 -13.18
C ILE A 290 2.18 3.23 -11.88
N ILE A 291 2.75 2.17 -11.30
CA ILE A 291 3.64 2.30 -10.14
C ILE A 291 5.05 2.60 -10.64
N PRO A 292 5.66 3.73 -10.26
CA PRO A 292 7.02 4.06 -10.66
C PRO A 292 8.02 3.09 -10.02
N SER A 293 9.09 2.80 -10.75
CA SER A 293 10.21 2.01 -10.24
C SER A 293 11.51 2.79 -10.39
N ASN A 294 12.39 2.64 -9.40
CA ASN A 294 13.75 3.18 -9.45
C ASN A 294 14.81 2.07 -9.54
N ILE A 295 14.42 0.86 -9.94
CA ILE A 295 15.30 -0.31 -9.97
C ILE A 295 15.59 -0.67 -11.43
N ASP A 296 16.83 -0.47 -11.85
CA ASP A 296 17.28 -0.87 -13.17
C ASP A 296 17.26 -2.40 -13.28
N GLY A 297 16.70 -2.93 -14.36
CA GLY A 297 16.59 -4.37 -14.60
C GLY A 297 15.47 -5.10 -13.86
N ALA A 298 14.65 -4.39 -13.06
CA ALA A 298 13.50 -4.95 -12.35
C ALA A 298 12.36 -3.92 -12.18
N LEU A 299 11.32 -4.30 -11.46
CA LEU A 299 10.29 -3.39 -10.95
C LEU A 299 10.42 -3.24 -9.42
N GLY A 300 9.71 -2.27 -8.85
CA GLY A 300 9.63 -2.04 -7.40
C GLY A 300 10.41 -0.81 -6.95
N CYS A 301 10.70 -0.72 -5.65
CA CYS A 301 11.24 0.50 -5.05
C CYS A 301 12.32 0.18 -4.01
N PHE A 302 13.48 0.80 -4.17
CA PHE A 302 14.53 0.82 -3.16
C PHE A 302 14.78 2.25 -2.72
N ALA A 303 14.40 2.61 -1.51
CA ALA A 303 14.42 4.01 -1.06
C ALA A 303 14.91 4.16 0.39
N GLY A 304 15.29 5.38 0.76
CA GLY A 304 15.70 5.73 2.11
C GLY A 304 14.63 6.52 2.85
N TYR A 305 14.59 6.39 4.16
CA TYR A 305 13.83 7.30 5.02
C TYR A 305 14.52 7.46 6.37
N ASN A 306 14.08 8.43 7.15
CA ASN A 306 14.56 8.70 8.50
C ASN A 306 13.36 9.05 9.38
N ASN A 307 13.38 8.64 10.65
CA ASN A 307 12.24 8.79 11.54
C ASN A 307 12.56 9.66 12.76
N ALA A 308 11.73 10.66 13.01
CA ALA A 308 11.70 11.42 14.26
C ALA A 308 10.34 11.23 14.95
N THR A 309 10.34 11.21 16.28
CA THR A 309 9.14 10.90 17.05
C THR A 309 8.82 11.96 18.09
N LEU A 310 7.53 12.24 18.27
CA LEU A 310 7.01 13.09 19.35
C LEU A 310 5.86 12.37 20.03
N THR A 311 5.86 12.36 21.36
CA THR A 311 4.79 11.75 22.16
C THR A 311 4.08 12.82 22.98
N CYS A 312 2.76 12.84 22.91
CA CYS A 312 1.89 13.71 23.70
C CYS A 312 0.99 12.86 24.60
N LYS A 313 0.96 13.16 25.90
CA LYS A 313 -0.05 12.61 26.81
C LYS A 313 -1.32 13.42 26.65
N LEU A 314 -2.40 12.74 26.30
CA LEU A 314 -3.75 13.31 26.25
C LEU A 314 -4.44 13.19 27.60
N LYS A 315 -4.16 12.12 28.35
CA LYS A 315 -4.66 11.89 29.73
C LYS A 315 -3.64 11.13 30.56
#